data_AF-A0A923PLN6-F1
#
_entry.id   AF-A0A923PLN6-F1
#
_cell.length_a   1.000
_cell.length_b   1.000
_cell.length_c   1.000
_cell.angle_alpha   90.00
_cell.angle_beta   90.00
_cell.angle_gamma   90.00
#
_symmetry.space_group_name_H-M   'P 1'
#
loop_
_entity.id
_entity.type
_entity.pdbx_description
1 polymer ?
#
loop_
_entity_poly.entity_id
_entity_poly.type
_entity_poly.pdbx_seq_one_letter_code
_entity_poly.pdbx_strand_id
1 'polypeptide(L)'
;MNNSFARLAVRIFSGHLLFFGTMAVLCAQATELAPKGGVPMTGRAPQDYLYFDLGCNVDEWEGYFAPDRWQKVYEGHQDEGERLLLSERVQQTENIASILFETIRPERETWSIEIPAAGYLAFHLRATSPTISGEITVSVNGEAATHQLRADGAYYSPFLQAGDVFSLNIPAGSTAYRWSQLRFHTNFTGVIVRPGESAPAFRYTPILEGRIQRVYFPKSGPGVWPVFDQDGDPLTTYDQQELRASTDRFEVEYEDEVIKKEDNYYLERTFTIREKCRRGNWLRRSRMWAILPLIRE
;
A
#
# COMPACT_ATOMS: atom_id res chain seq x y z
N MET A 1 60.20 16.52 36.25
CA MET A 1 61.34 15.58 36.21
C MET A 1 60.85 14.25 35.67
N ASN A 2 61.62 13.71 34.74
CA ASN A 2 61.42 12.50 33.93
C ASN A 2 60.92 11.26 34.67
N ASN A 3 60.12 10.43 33.99
CA ASN A 3 60.65 9.20 33.37
C ASN A 3 59.64 8.50 32.47
N SER A 4 59.95 8.50 31.19
CA SER A 4 59.56 7.48 30.20
C SER A 4 60.16 6.12 30.59
N PHE A 5 59.54 5.00 30.21
CA PHE A 5 60.11 3.98 29.30
C PHE A 5 59.34 2.64 29.26
N ALA A 6 59.50 1.99 28.10
CA ALA A 6 59.29 0.57 27.75
C ALA A 6 57.87 0.20 27.25
N ARG A 7 57.63 0.15 25.92
CA ARG A 7 58.04 -0.85 24.89
C ARG A 7 57.44 -2.25 25.15
N LEU A 8 56.47 -2.69 24.33
CA LEU A 8 56.64 -3.42 23.05
C LEU A 8 56.90 -4.93 23.25
N ALA A 9 55.87 -5.76 23.02
CA ALA A 9 55.96 -7.18 22.67
C ALA A 9 54.71 -7.51 21.80
N VAL A 10 54.81 -7.69 20.47
CA VAL A 10 55.34 -8.82 19.68
C VAL A 10 54.22 -9.80 19.25
N ARG A 11 53.97 -9.77 17.92
CA ARG A 11 53.68 -10.86 16.96
C ARG A 11 52.41 -11.71 17.13
N ILE A 12 51.47 -11.61 16.19
CA ILE A 12 51.31 -12.44 14.97
C ILE A 12 51.01 -13.91 15.31
N PHE A 13 49.74 -14.31 15.13
CA PHE A 13 49.42 -15.65 14.63
C PHE A 13 48.26 -15.58 13.62
N SER A 14 48.54 -16.21 12.50
CA SER A 14 47.78 -16.40 11.27
C SER A 14 46.42 -17.10 11.43
N GLY A 15 45.57 -16.92 10.42
CA GLY A 15 45.14 -18.08 9.64
C GLY A 15 43.66 -18.48 9.76
N HIS A 16 42.92 -18.14 8.70
CA HIS A 16 41.86 -18.94 8.08
C HIS A 16 40.96 -19.82 8.95
N LEU A 17 39.74 -19.35 9.17
CA LEU A 17 38.55 -20.21 9.22
C LEU A 17 37.64 -19.80 8.07
N LEU A 18 37.88 -20.46 6.94
CA LEU A 18 36.97 -20.57 5.82
C LEU A 18 36.18 -21.88 5.98
N PHE A 19 34.91 -21.85 5.58
CA PHE A 19 34.01 -22.99 5.36
C PHE A 19 33.60 -23.82 6.58
N PHE A 20 32.39 -23.58 7.09
CA PHE A 20 31.33 -24.59 7.23
C PHE A 20 29.99 -23.86 7.41
N GLY A 21 29.02 -24.12 6.52
CA GLY A 21 27.67 -23.57 6.67
C GLY A 21 26.87 -23.37 5.38
N THR A 22 27.03 -24.22 4.37
CA THR A 22 26.02 -24.40 3.32
C THR A 22 25.14 -25.61 3.66
N MET A 23 23.85 -25.50 3.33
CA MET A 23 22.84 -26.57 3.23
C MET A 23 22.15 -27.06 4.51
N ALA A 24 21.00 -26.43 4.80
CA ALA A 24 19.76 -27.19 5.01
C ALA A 24 18.60 -26.45 4.31
N VAL A 25 18.32 -26.90 3.08
CA VAL A 25 17.07 -26.66 2.36
C VAL A 25 15.99 -27.55 2.99
N LEU A 26 14.80 -26.99 3.23
CA LEU A 26 13.51 -27.71 3.29
C LEU A 26 12.40 -26.65 3.20
N CYS A 27 11.98 -26.31 1.97
CA CYS A 27 10.71 -26.76 1.40
C CYS A 27 9.51 -26.54 2.35
N ALA A 28 8.95 -25.33 2.33
CA ALA A 28 7.53 -25.13 2.60
C ALA A 28 6.81 -25.09 1.25
N GLN A 29 6.61 -26.27 0.64
CA GLN A 29 5.58 -26.45 -0.38
C GLN A 29 4.23 -26.35 0.36
N ALA A 30 3.55 -25.22 0.22
CA ALA A 30 2.13 -25.15 0.56
C ALA A 30 1.41 -26.17 -0.32
N THR A 31 0.96 -27.24 0.32
CA THR A 31 0.23 -28.33 -0.31
C THR A 31 -1.14 -27.80 -0.70
N GLU A 32 -1.43 -27.77 -2.01
CA GLU A 32 -2.78 -27.62 -2.53
C GLU A 32 -3.68 -28.69 -1.91
N LEU A 33 -4.62 -28.27 -1.05
CA LEU A 33 -5.81 -29.04 -0.73
C LEU A 33 -6.97 -28.40 -1.50
N ALA A 34 -7.16 -28.86 -2.72
CA ALA A 34 -8.38 -28.60 -3.48
C ALA A 34 -9.55 -29.36 -2.82
N PRO A 35 -10.66 -28.71 -2.43
CA PRO A 35 -11.92 -29.39 -2.24
C PRO A 35 -12.59 -29.57 -3.61
N LYS A 36 -12.72 -30.84 -4.03
CA LYS A 36 -13.62 -31.25 -5.10
C LYS A 36 -15.06 -30.99 -4.70
N GLY A 37 -15.82 -30.29 -5.55
CA GLY A 37 -17.28 -30.24 -5.48
C GLY A 37 -17.84 -29.19 -6.43
N GLY A 38 -18.18 -29.59 -7.66
CA GLY A 38 -18.83 -28.71 -8.62
C GLY A 38 -20.35 -28.73 -8.52
N VAL A 39 -20.97 -27.56 -8.65
CA VAL A 39 -22.23 -27.32 -9.40
C VAL A 39 -22.16 -25.88 -9.95
N PRO A 40 -22.49 -25.64 -11.23
CA PRO A 40 -22.45 -24.31 -11.84
C PRO A 40 -23.79 -23.59 -11.65
N MET A 41 -23.79 -22.30 -11.31
CA MET A 41 -24.83 -21.35 -11.74
C MET A 41 -24.35 -19.90 -11.65
N THR A 42 -24.43 -19.24 -12.80
CA THR A 42 -24.74 -17.83 -13.05
C THR A 42 -25.04 -16.94 -11.85
N GLY A 43 -24.24 -15.89 -11.68
CA GLY A 43 -24.57 -14.75 -10.81
C GLY A 43 -23.37 -14.25 -10.02
N ARG A 44 -22.75 -13.17 -10.51
CA ARG A 44 -21.94 -12.18 -9.77
C ARG A 44 -21.42 -12.66 -8.40
N ALA A 45 -20.20 -13.21 -8.34
CA ALA A 45 -19.55 -13.46 -7.05
C ALA A 45 -19.41 -12.11 -6.30
N PRO A 46 -19.78 -12.05 -5.00
CA PRO A 46 -19.53 -10.87 -4.20
C PRO A 46 -18.01 -10.68 -4.08
N GLN A 47 -17.57 -9.44 -4.19
CA GLN A 47 -16.19 -9.07 -3.88
C GLN A 47 -15.98 -9.32 -2.39
N ASP A 48 -15.42 -10.47 -2.01
CA ASP A 48 -15.07 -10.75 -0.61
C ASP A 48 -13.80 -9.98 -0.18
N TYR A 49 -13.26 -9.13 -1.06
CA TYR A 49 -12.12 -8.29 -0.78
C TYR A 49 -12.23 -6.88 -1.39
N LEU A 50 -11.47 -5.96 -0.80
CA LEU A 50 -11.28 -4.58 -1.24
C LEU A 50 -9.83 -4.37 -1.63
N TYR A 51 -9.58 -3.70 -2.76
CA TYR A 51 -8.23 -3.28 -3.15
C TYR A 51 -7.98 -1.84 -2.75
N PHE A 52 -6.84 -1.58 -2.11
CA PHE A 52 -6.35 -0.24 -1.84
C PHE A 52 -4.97 -0.05 -2.44
N ASP A 53 -4.79 1.06 -3.13
CA ASP A 53 -3.47 1.45 -3.59
C ASP A 53 -2.65 2.04 -2.43
N LEU A 54 -1.37 1.66 -2.37
CA LEU A 54 -0.41 2.16 -1.37
C LEU A 54 0.77 2.91 -2.03
N GLY A 55 0.81 2.94 -3.37
CA GLY A 55 1.89 3.53 -4.13
C GLY A 55 1.49 4.80 -4.90
N CYS A 56 0.85 4.63 -6.05
CA CYS A 56 0.64 5.68 -7.04
C CYS A 56 -0.71 6.39 -6.87
N ASN A 57 -0.68 7.69 -6.56
CA ASN A 57 -1.85 8.55 -6.29
C ASN A 57 -2.49 8.29 -4.92
N VAL A 58 -1.67 7.92 -3.93
CA VAL A 58 -2.11 7.94 -2.53
C VAL A 58 -1.90 9.34 -1.99
N ASP A 59 -2.96 10.14 -2.08
CA ASP A 59 -3.01 11.46 -1.47
C ASP A 59 -3.30 11.35 0.04
N GLU A 60 -3.06 12.45 0.74
CA GLU A 60 -3.26 12.54 2.19
C GLU A 60 -4.71 12.23 2.52
N TRP A 61 -4.96 11.33 3.48
CA TRP A 61 -6.32 10.96 3.91
C TRP A 61 -7.19 10.33 2.82
N GLU A 62 -6.60 9.66 1.83
CA GLU A 62 -7.33 8.88 0.83
C GLU A 62 -7.04 7.37 0.91
N GLY A 63 -7.83 6.59 0.16
CA GLY A 63 -7.63 5.15 0.03
C GLY A 63 -7.74 4.40 1.37
N TYR A 64 -6.69 3.66 1.72
CA TYR A 64 -6.70 2.85 2.95
C TYR A 64 -6.78 3.70 4.22
N PHE A 65 -6.18 4.90 4.20
CA PHE A 65 -6.07 5.78 5.36
C PHE A 65 -7.15 6.87 5.40
N ALA A 66 -8.22 6.71 4.61
CA ALA A 66 -9.34 7.64 4.60
C ALA A 66 -9.97 7.80 6.01
N PRO A 67 -10.47 9.00 6.38
CA PRO A 67 -10.90 9.30 7.75
C PRO A 67 -12.03 8.42 8.31
N ASP A 68 -12.81 7.77 7.44
CA ASP A 68 -13.89 6.83 7.77
C ASP A 68 -13.37 5.44 8.17
N ARG A 69 -12.13 5.11 7.80
CA ARG A 69 -11.47 3.83 8.13
C ARG A 69 -10.80 3.81 9.51
N TRP A 70 -10.72 4.96 10.17
CA TRP A 70 -10.18 5.08 11.52
C TRP A 70 -11.28 4.78 12.54
N GLN A 71 -10.99 3.88 13.47
CA GLN A 71 -11.84 3.64 14.62
C GLN A 71 -11.63 4.79 15.63
N LYS A 72 -12.73 5.35 16.12
CA LYS A 72 -12.75 6.51 17.01
C LYS A 72 -13.39 6.12 18.34
N VAL A 73 -12.66 6.30 19.43
CA VAL A 73 -13.12 6.01 20.79
C VAL A 73 -13.02 7.30 21.61
N TYR A 74 -14.08 7.60 22.35
CA TYR A 74 -14.15 8.74 23.28
C TYR A 74 -14.24 8.17 24.71
N GLU A 75 -13.28 8.51 25.56
CA GLU A 75 -13.24 8.05 26.95
C GLU A 75 -13.98 9.05 27.86
N GLY A 76 -15.25 8.79 28.18
CA GLY A 76 -15.94 9.53 29.24
C GLY A 76 -17.44 9.33 29.46
N HIS A 77 -18.29 9.02 28.47
CA HIS A 77 -19.72 8.72 28.73
C HIS A 77 -20.39 7.72 27.74
N GLN A 78 -21.32 6.92 28.28
CA GLN A 78 -22.11 5.88 27.60
C GLN A 78 -23.33 6.41 26.81
N ASP A 79 -23.58 7.72 26.75
CA ASP A 79 -24.81 8.25 26.16
C ASP A 79 -24.67 8.56 24.67
N GLU A 80 -25.39 7.79 23.85
CA GLU A 80 -25.37 7.83 22.38
C GLU A 80 -25.86 9.17 21.78
N GLY A 81 -26.51 10.02 22.57
CA GLY A 81 -27.16 11.26 22.10
C GLY A 81 -26.24 12.45 21.81
N GLU A 82 -25.10 12.58 22.51
CA GLU A 82 -24.11 13.65 22.26
C GLU A 82 -23.03 13.27 21.24
N ARG A 83 -22.94 11.98 20.86
CA ARG A 83 -21.95 11.46 19.90
C ARG A 83 -22.09 12.08 18.51
N LEU A 84 -23.32 12.39 18.09
CA LEU A 84 -23.63 12.99 16.78
C LEU A 84 -23.04 14.40 16.63
N LEU A 85 -22.96 15.18 17.71
CA LEU A 85 -22.48 16.57 17.67
C LEU A 85 -20.95 16.67 17.69
N LEU A 86 -20.23 15.67 18.22
CA LEU A 86 -18.77 15.64 18.23
C LEU A 86 -18.19 15.09 16.93
N SER A 87 -18.86 14.12 16.29
CA SER A 87 -18.45 13.65 14.96
C SER A 87 -18.58 14.70 13.86
N GLU A 88 -19.52 15.64 14.01
CA GLU A 88 -19.69 16.79 13.09
C GLU A 88 -18.61 17.89 13.24
N ARG A 89 -17.85 17.91 14.34
CA ARG A 89 -16.77 18.89 14.58
C ARG A 89 -15.44 18.55 13.91
N VAL A 90 -15.33 17.35 13.33
CA VAL A 90 -14.28 17.10 12.35
C VAL A 90 -14.70 17.82 11.08
N GLN A 91 -14.34 19.10 10.97
CA GLN A 91 -14.55 19.86 9.75
C GLN A 91 -13.65 19.26 8.68
N GLN A 92 -14.20 18.30 7.93
CA GLN A 92 -13.65 17.81 6.69
C GLN A 92 -13.77 18.98 5.71
N THR A 93 -12.74 19.81 5.63
CA THR A 93 -12.65 20.80 4.56
C THR A 93 -12.73 20.06 3.23
N GLU A 94 -13.48 20.59 2.26
CA GLU A 94 -13.81 19.95 0.97
C GLU A 94 -12.59 19.53 0.12
N ASN A 95 -11.37 19.75 0.60
CA ASN A 95 -10.16 19.01 0.27
C ASN A 95 -9.51 18.58 1.61
N ILE A 96 -9.60 17.30 2.01
CA ILE A 96 -9.14 16.85 3.34
C ILE A 96 -7.61 16.72 3.35
N ALA A 97 -6.91 17.85 3.31
CA ALA A 97 -5.46 17.90 3.55
C ALA A 97 -5.13 17.77 5.06
N SER A 98 -6.14 17.85 5.93
CA SER A 98 -5.94 17.77 7.38
C SER A 98 -7.21 17.47 8.15
N ILE A 99 -7.03 16.86 9.32
CA ILE A 99 -8.04 16.71 10.37
C ILE A 99 -7.80 17.79 11.43
N LEU A 100 -8.86 18.51 11.82
CA LEU A 100 -8.84 19.50 12.89
C LEU A 100 -9.56 18.93 14.12
N PHE A 101 -8.88 19.00 15.27
CA PHE A 101 -9.43 18.69 16.59
C PHE A 101 -9.67 20.02 17.32
N GLU A 102 -10.93 20.41 17.53
CA GLU A 102 -11.29 21.74 18.05
C GLU A 102 -10.97 21.96 19.54
N THR A 103 -10.94 23.23 19.96
CA THR A 103 -10.42 23.74 21.25
C THR A 103 -11.28 23.42 22.48
N ILE A 104 -12.35 22.63 22.39
CA ILE A 104 -13.14 22.25 23.58
C ILE A 104 -13.45 20.76 23.47
N ARG A 105 -12.59 19.94 24.09
CA ARG A 105 -12.77 18.50 24.19
C ARG A 105 -12.96 18.13 25.66
N PRO A 106 -14.18 17.73 26.08
CA PRO A 106 -14.43 17.31 27.45
C PRO A 106 -13.72 15.98 27.76
N GLU A 107 -13.51 15.17 26.73
CA GLU A 107 -13.02 13.79 26.84
C GLU A 107 -11.77 13.57 26.01
N ARG A 108 -11.01 12.52 26.36
CA ARG A 108 -9.92 12.02 25.53
C ARG A 108 -10.50 11.33 24.31
N GLU A 109 -9.87 11.56 23.17
CA GLU A 109 -10.25 10.96 21.89
C GLU A 109 -9.10 10.12 21.35
N THR A 110 -9.38 8.87 21.00
CA THR A 110 -8.42 7.93 20.43
C THR A 110 -8.82 7.57 19.01
N TRP A 111 -7.93 7.81 18.06
CA TRP A 111 -8.06 7.40 16.66
C TRP A 111 -7.12 6.23 16.40
N SER A 112 -7.66 5.08 16.01
CA SER A 112 -6.87 3.89 15.72
C SER A 112 -7.12 3.35 14.31
N ILE A 113 -6.07 2.78 13.73
CA ILE A 113 -6.16 2.07 12.46
C ILE A 113 -5.23 0.85 12.49
N GLU A 114 -5.71 -0.25 11.93
CA GLU A 114 -4.89 -1.45 11.72
C GLU A 114 -4.05 -1.27 10.44
N ILE A 115 -2.77 -1.57 10.54
CA ILE A 115 -1.79 -1.35 9.50
C ILE A 115 -1.88 -2.47 8.45
N PRO A 116 -1.99 -2.16 7.16
CA PRO A 116 -2.24 -3.17 6.13
C PRO A 116 -1.00 -3.91 5.66
N ALA A 117 0.18 -3.31 5.83
CA ALA A 117 1.43 -3.79 5.26
C ALA A 117 2.61 -3.28 6.08
N ALA A 118 3.80 -3.83 5.85
CA ALA A 118 4.97 -3.35 6.58
C ALA A 118 5.40 -1.95 6.11
N GLY A 119 5.72 -1.03 7.04
CA GLY A 119 6.08 0.35 6.70
C GLY A 119 6.14 1.31 7.87
N TYR A 120 6.08 2.62 7.56
CA TYR A 120 6.07 3.71 8.54
C TYR A 120 4.96 4.70 8.22
N LEU A 121 4.29 5.22 9.25
CA LEU A 121 3.44 6.40 9.13
C LEU A 121 4.26 7.66 9.39
N ALA A 122 4.10 8.65 8.51
CA ALA A 122 4.64 9.98 8.67
C ALA A 122 3.50 11.00 8.64
N PHE A 123 3.52 11.97 9.54
CA PHE A 123 2.52 13.04 9.58
C PHE A 123 2.98 14.23 10.42
N HIS A 124 2.27 15.34 10.30
CA HIS A 124 2.47 16.52 11.13
C HIS A 124 1.33 16.67 12.13
N LEU A 125 1.66 16.86 13.42
CA LEU A 125 0.72 17.40 14.40
C LEU A 125 1.19 18.75 14.90
N ARG A 126 0.31 19.74 14.80
CA ARG A 126 0.57 21.11 15.27
C ARG A 126 -0.53 21.55 16.21
N ALA A 127 -0.16 22.00 17.39
CA ALA A 127 -1.07 22.78 18.24
C ALA A 127 -1.37 24.12 17.55
N THR A 128 -2.64 24.49 17.49
CA THR A 128 -3.08 25.76 16.88
C THR A 128 -3.04 26.92 17.88
N SER A 129 -2.86 26.65 19.17
CA SER A 129 -2.71 27.63 20.24
C SER A 129 -1.49 27.31 21.11
N PRO A 130 -0.72 28.31 21.59
CA PRO A 130 0.48 28.12 22.40
C PRO A 130 0.21 27.59 23.83
N THR A 131 -1.05 27.61 24.29
CA THR A 131 -1.45 27.06 25.59
C THR A 131 -1.60 25.54 25.45
N ILE A 132 -0.50 24.79 25.64
CA ILE A 132 -0.51 23.32 25.58
C ILE A 132 -1.02 22.80 26.93
N SER A 133 -2.29 22.38 27.00
CA SER A 133 -2.78 21.56 28.10
C SER A 133 -2.89 20.11 27.62
N GLY A 134 -1.83 19.34 27.84
CA GLY A 134 -1.77 17.91 27.48
C GLY A 134 -0.90 17.61 26.26
N GLU A 135 -0.13 16.53 26.35
CA GLU A 135 0.68 16.00 25.27
C GLU A 135 -0.13 14.97 24.48
N ILE A 136 -0.10 15.06 23.15
CA ILE A 136 -0.63 14.01 22.28
C ILE A 136 0.31 12.81 22.40
N THR A 137 -0.25 11.63 22.67
CA THR A 137 0.54 10.41 22.75
C THR A 137 0.19 9.47 21.61
N VAL A 138 1.19 8.72 21.15
CA VAL A 138 1.02 7.68 20.14
C VAL A 138 1.29 6.33 20.79
N SER A 139 0.47 5.34 20.42
CA SER A 139 0.65 3.96 20.86
C SER A 139 0.54 2.99 19.68
N VAL A 140 1.24 1.87 19.79
CA VAL A 140 1.16 0.75 18.86
C VAL A 140 0.75 -0.48 19.66
N ASN A 141 -0.31 -1.16 19.25
CA ASN A 141 -0.86 -2.32 19.95
C ASN A 141 -1.17 -2.05 21.44
N GLY A 142 -1.57 -0.82 21.76
CA GLY A 142 -1.87 -0.38 23.13
C GLY A 142 -0.65 0.04 23.96
N GLU A 143 0.57 -0.15 23.46
CA GLU A 143 1.80 0.27 24.15
C GLU A 143 2.26 1.64 23.66
N ALA A 144 2.71 2.49 24.58
CA ALA A 144 3.22 3.82 24.23
C ALA A 144 4.44 3.70 23.30
N ALA A 145 4.35 4.32 22.13
CA ALA A 145 5.41 4.27 21.14
C ALA A 145 6.40 5.42 21.37
N THR A 146 7.69 5.10 21.47
CA THR A 146 8.75 6.10 21.35
C THR A 146 8.78 6.62 19.92
N HIS A 147 8.73 7.94 19.79
CA HIS A 147 8.68 8.60 18.48
C HIS A 147 9.91 9.45 18.23
N GLN A 148 10.25 9.59 16.95
CA GLN A 148 11.26 10.54 16.51
C GLN A 148 10.54 11.72 15.86
N LEU A 149 10.44 12.83 16.58
CA LEU A 149 10.12 14.12 15.97
C LEU A 149 11.37 14.55 15.19
N ARG A 150 11.28 14.61 13.85
CA ARG A 150 12.39 15.08 13.02
C ARG A 150 12.45 16.61 12.99
N ALA A 151 13.58 17.14 12.54
CA ALA A 151 13.83 18.58 12.48
C ALA A 151 12.85 19.34 11.55
N ASP A 152 12.18 18.64 10.63
CA ASP A 152 11.12 19.15 9.77
C ASP A 152 9.76 19.28 10.48
N GLY A 153 9.65 18.81 11.72
CA GLY A 153 8.42 18.78 12.51
C GLY A 153 7.51 17.60 12.17
N ALA A 154 7.97 16.64 11.37
CA ALA A 154 7.25 15.42 11.09
C ALA A 154 7.44 14.39 12.21
N TYR A 155 6.33 13.79 12.59
CA TYR A 155 6.31 12.57 13.37
C TYR A 155 6.54 11.38 12.43
N TYR A 156 7.41 10.46 12.85
CA TYR A 156 7.55 9.14 12.23
C TYR A 156 7.23 8.05 13.25
N SER A 157 6.36 7.13 12.86
CA SER A 157 6.08 5.93 13.67
C SER A 157 7.34 5.05 13.78
N PRO A 158 7.40 4.13 14.77
CA PRO A 158 8.27 2.97 14.64
C PRO A 158 7.92 2.17 13.37
N PHE A 159 8.76 1.19 13.03
CA PHE A 159 8.44 0.27 11.95
C PHE A 159 7.21 -0.56 12.33
N LEU A 160 6.21 -0.56 11.48
CA LEU A 160 4.93 -1.24 11.68
C LEU A 160 4.87 -2.46 10.75
N GLN A 161 4.22 -3.52 11.22
CA GLN A 161 3.89 -4.71 10.46
C GLN A 161 2.40 -4.76 10.12
N ALA A 162 2.04 -5.64 9.17
CA ALA A 162 0.64 -5.90 8.88
C ALA A 162 -0.07 -6.45 10.13
N GLY A 163 -1.21 -5.87 10.49
CA GLY A 163 -1.98 -6.21 11.68
C GLY A 163 -1.64 -5.39 12.94
N ASP A 164 -0.56 -4.61 12.94
CA ASP A 164 -0.30 -3.68 14.04
C ASP A 164 -1.41 -2.62 14.11
N VAL A 165 -1.83 -2.24 15.31
CA VAL A 165 -2.81 -1.18 15.53
C VAL A 165 -2.08 0.10 15.93
N PHE A 166 -2.01 1.05 15.02
CA PHE A 166 -1.51 2.39 15.30
C PHE A 166 -2.63 3.22 15.94
N SER A 167 -2.33 3.93 17.03
CA SER A 167 -3.31 4.78 17.72
C SER A 167 -2.73 6.15 18.07
N LEU A 168 -3.51 7.19 17.80
CA LEU A 168 -3.26 8.57 18.21
C LEU A 168 -4.21 8.92 19.36
N ASN A 169 -3.68 9.26 20.52
CA ASN A 169 -4.45 9.63 21.71
C ASN A 169 -4.37 11.14 21.91
N ILE A 170 -5.53 11.79 21.82
CA ILE A 170 -5.67 13.23 21.88
C ILE A 170 -6.24 13.57 23.24
N PRO A 171 -5.52 14.36 24.07
CA PRO A 171 -5.99 14.67 25.40
C PRO A 171 -7.26 15.53 25.37
N ALA A 172 -8.10 15.32 26.39
CA ALA A 172 -9.12 16.28 26.77
C ALA A 172 -8.46 17.65 27.05
N GLY A 173 -9.18 18.73 26.82
CA GLY A 173 -8.70 20.06 27.15
C GLY A 173 -9.08 21.13 26.14
N SER A 174 -8.31 22.24 26.20
CA SER A 174 -8.62 23.48 25.50
C SER A 174 -7.75 23.76 24.25
N THR A 175 -6.80 22.88 23.96
CA THR A 175 -5.86 23.06 22.84
C THR A 175 -6.43 22.41 21.58
N ALA A 176 -6.55 23.17 20.49
CA ALA A 176 -6.88 22.59 19.19
C ALA A 176 -5.62 22.06 18.49
N TYR A 177 -5.76 20.92 17.81
CA TYR A 177 -4.67 20.27 17.08
C TYR A 177 -5.04 20.10 15.62
N ARG A 178 -4.06 20.27 14.73
CA ARG A 178 -4.18 19.94 13.32
C ARG A 178 -3.30 18.75 13.00
N TRP A 179 -3.89 17.70 12.45
CA TRP A 179 -3.20 16.53 11.93
C TRP A 179 -3.23 16.55 10.41
N SER A 180 -2.07 16.69 9.77
CA SER A 180 -1.94 16.89 8.32
C SER A 180 -0.79 16.07 7.77
N GLN A 181 -0.68 15.99 6.44
CA GLN A 181 0.48 15.37 5.78
C GLN A 181 0.66 13.89 6.12
N LEU A 182 -0.46 13.18 6.31
CA LEU A 182 -0.45 11.75 6.56
C LEU A 182 0.05 11.01 5.31
N ARG A 183 1.14 10.25 5.50
CA ARG A 183 1.75 9.42 4.46
C ARG A 183 2.13 8.08 5.05
N PHE A 184 1.92 7.04 4.25
CA PHE A 184 2.39 5.70 4.56
C PHE A 184 3.57 5.35 3.66
N HIS A 185 4.75 5.20 4.27
CA HIS A 185 5.96 4.81 3.57
C HIS A 185 6.10 3.30 3.62
N THR A 186 5.93 2.66 2.46
CA THR A 186 6.01 1.22 2.32
C THR A 186 6.67 0.82 1.00
N ASN A 187 7.14 -0.42 0.91
CA ASN A 187 7.67 -1.02 -0.32
C ASN A 187 6.58 -1.74 -1.13
N PHE A 188 5.35 -1.80 -0.64
CA PHE A 188 4.22 -2.41 -1.32
C PHE A 188 3.48 -1.38 -2.17
N THR A 189 2.94 -1.80 -3.31
CA THR A 189 2.24 -0.92 -4.25
C THR A 189 0.74 -0.87 -3.98
N GLY A 190 0.20 -1.89 -3.31
CA GLY A 190 -1.19 -1.97 -2.90
C GLY A 190 -1.40 -3.04 -1.84
N VAL A 191 -2.64 -3.16 -1.40
CA VAL A 191 -3.08 -4.19 -0.45
C VAL A 191 -4.50 -4.64 -0.77
N ILE A 192 -4.70 -5.94 -0.69
CA ILE A 192 -6.02 -6.57 -0.66
C ILE A 192 -6.45 -6.69 0.79
N VAL A 193 -7.67 -6.27 1.09
CA VAL A 193 -8.29 -6.34 2.41
C VAL A 193 -9.49 -7.26 2.34
N ARG A 194 -9.54 -8.31 3.17
CA ARG A 194 -10.68 -9.23 3.32
C ARG A 194 -11.38 -8.98 4.66
N PRO A 195 -12.43 -8.15 4.72
CA PRO A 195 -13.02 -7.74 5.99
C PRO A 195 -13.60 -8.90 6.83
N GLY A 196 -13.99 -10.00 6.18
CA GLY A 196 -14.51 -11.19 6.85
C GLY A 196 -13.45 -12.04 7.57
N GLU A 197 -12.17 -11.79 7.32
CA GLU A 197 -11.08 -12.57 7.92
C GLU A 197 -10.70 -12.04 9.30
N SER A 198 -10.61 -12.93 10.29
CA SER A 198 -10.27 -12.54 11.67
C SER A 198 -8.76 -12.40 11.90
N ALA A 199 -7.95 -13.18 11.19
CA ALA A 199 -6.50 -13.18 11.35
C ALA A 199 -5.84 -12.17 10.39
N PRO A 200 -4.97 -11.26 10.88
CA PRO A 200 -4.36 -10.21 10.05
C PRO A 200 -3.63 -10.73 8.81
N ALA A 201 -2.97 -11.88 8.91
CA ALA A 201 -2.22 -12.48 7.80
C ALA A 201 -3.11 -12.94 6.62
N PHE A 202 -4.39 -13.23 6.85
CA PHE A 202 -5.36 -13.57 5.80
C PHE A 202 -6.21 -12.36 5.41
N ARG A 203 -6.43 -11.44 6.36
CA ARG A 203 -7.12 -10.17 6.15
C ARG A 203 -6.36 -9.26 5.20
N TYR A 204 -5.04 -9.15 5.33
CA TYR A 204 -4.22 -8.27 4.50
C TYR A 204 -3.28 -9.08 3.61
N THR A 205 -3.40 -8.88 2.30
CA THR A 205 -2.44 -9.41 1.33
C THR A 205 -1.78 -8.24 0.61
N PRO A 206 -0.57 -7.85 1.01
CA PRO A 206 0.13 -6.74 0.40
C PRO A 206 0.73 -7.17 -0.94
N ILE A 207 0.75 -6.26 -1.92
CA ILE A 207 1.20 -6.51 -3.29
C ILE A 207 2.54 -5.84 -3.50
N LEU A 208 3.55 -6.62 -3.92
CA LEU A 208 4.91 -6.14 -4.16
C LEU A 208 5.08 -5.61 -5.58
N GLU A 209 4.43 -6.25 -6.54
CA GLU A 209 4.52 -5.90 -7.95
C GLU A 209 3.88 -4.54 -8.21
N GLY A 210 4.58 -3.66 -8.94
CA GLY A 210 3.96 -2.45 -9.46
C GLY A 210 2.81 -2.75 -10.41
N ARG A 211 1.96 -1.75 -10.68
CA ARG A 211 0.77 -1.97 -11.49
C ARG A 211 1.17 -2.39 -12.91
N ILE A 212 2.22 -1.80 -13.48
CA ILE A 212 2.70 -2.14 -14.82
C ILE A 212 3.21 -3.57 -14.92
N GLN A 213 3.84 -4.11 -13.86
CA GLN A 213 4.35 -5.49 -13.84
C GLN A 213 3.21 -6.52 -13.86
N ARG A 214 2.01 -6.11 -13.43
CA ARG A 214 0.79 -6.91 -13.46
C ARG A 214 -0.02 -6.71 -14.74
N VAL A 215 0.55 -6.01 -15.74
CA VAL A 215 -0.01 -5.94 -17.10
C VAL A 215 0.66 -6.98 -17.97
N TYR A 216 -0.13 -7.91 -18.52
CA TYR A 216 0.37 -8.98 -19.39
C TYR A 216 -0.59 -9.30 -20.52
N PHE A 217 -0.14 -10.15 -21.46
CA PHE A 217 -0.97 -10.66 -22.54
C PHE A 217 -1.34 -12.11 -22.21
N PRO A 218 -2.63 -12.44 -22.02
CA PRO A 218 -3.04 -13.76 -21.55
C PRO A 218 -2.72 -14.88 -22.55
N LYS A 219 -2.59 -14.53 -23.85
CA LYS A 219 -2.28 -15.46 -24.93
C LYS A 219 -1.31 -14.82 -25.93
N SER A 220 -0.59 -15.67 -26.66
CA SER A 220 0.34 -15.28 -27.73
C SER A 220 -0.31 -15.08 -29.10
N GLY A 221 -1.58 -15.45 -29.24
CA GLY A 221 -2.31 -15.40 -30.51
C GLY A 221 -2.66 -13.97 -30.97
N PRO A 222 -3.05 -13.82 -32.25
CA PRO A 222 -3.50 -12.55 -32.81
C PRO A 222 -4.79 -12.05 -32.15
N GLY A 223 -4.98 -10.72 -32.16
CA GLY A 223 -6.17 -10.04 -31.63
C GLY A 223 -6.30 -10.00 -30.10
N VAL A 224 -5.24 -10.36 -29.37
CA VAL A 224 -5.27 -10.44 -27.91
C VAL A 224 -4.89 -9.10 -27.29
N TRP A 225 -5.81 -8.53 -26.51
CA TRP A 225 -5.58 -7.31 -25.74
C TRP A 225 -4.73 -7.60 -24.48
N PRO A 226 -3.93 -6.62 -24.02
CA PRO A 226 -3.31 -6.69 -22.71
C PRO A 226 -4.37 -6.65 -21.60
N VAL A 227 -4.04 -7.30 -20.48
CA VAL A 227 -4.88 -7.44 -19.29
C VAL A 227 -4.10 -6.92 -18.09
N PHE A 228 -4.77 -6.20 -17.20
CA PHE A 228 -4.26 -5.83 -15.88
C PHE A 228 -4.87 -6.73 -14.82
N ASP A 229 -4.01 -7.37 -14.03
CA ASP A 229 -4.36 -8.14 -12.84
C ASP A 229 -4.35 -7.23 -11.59
N GLN A 230 -5.47 -7.19 -10.88
CA GLN A 230 -5.72 -6.22 -9.81
C GLN A 230 -5.23 -6.70 -8.45
N ASP A 231 -5.23 -8.01 -8.22
CA ASP A 231 -4.88 -8.60 -6.94
C ASP A 231 -3.48 -9.23 -6.94
N GLY A 232 -2.84 -9.32 -8.11
CA GLY A 232 -1.48 -9.83 -8.25
C GLY A 232 -1.43 -11.35 -8.36
N ASP A 233 -2.58 -12.04 -8.36
CA ASP A 233 -2.68 -13.45 -8.67
C ASP A 233 -3.19 -13.65 -10.11
N PRO A 234 -2.28 -13.94 -11.07
CA PRO A 234 -2.65 -14.12 -12.47
C PRO A 234 -3.50 -15.37 -12.75
N LEU A 235 -3.67 -16.24 -11.75
CA LEU A 235 -4.54 -17.42 -11.84
C LEU A 235 -6.02 -17.07 -11.62
N THR A 236 -6.30 -15.96 -10.94
CA THR A 236 -7.66 -15.48 -10.74
C THR A 236 -8.06 -14.58 -11.90
N THR A 237 -9.23 -14.83 -12.51
CA THR A 237 -9.64 -14.15 -13.76
C THR A 237 -10.76 -13.14 -13.57
N TYR A 238 -11.36 -13.09 -12.39
CA TYR A 238 -12.52 -12.24 -12.11
C TYR A 238 -12.13 -10.78 -11.83
N ASP A 239 -10.88 -10.54 -11.46
CA ASP A 239 -10.28 -9.24 -11.14
C ASP A 239 -9.46 -8.69 -12.32
N GLN A 240 -9.16 -9.55 -13.29
CA GLN A 240 -8.50 -9.21 -14.55
C GLN A 240 -9.35 -8.25 -15.40
N GLN A 241 -8.74 -7.11 -15.77
CA GLN A 241 -9.35 -6.11 -16.63
C GLN A 241 -8.62 -6.02 -17.97
N GLU A 242 -9.33 -6.25 -19.09
CA GLU A 242 -8.79 -5.97 -20.42
C GLU A 242 -8.59 -4.45 -20.63
N LEU A 243 -7.39 -4.08 -21.07
CA LEU A 243 -7.00 -2.70 -21.32
C LEU A 243 -7.28 -2.32 -22.78
N ARG A 244 -8.56 -2.18 -23.12
CA ARG A 244 -9.01 -1.75 -24.46
C ARG A 244 -8.99 -0.24 -24.68
N ALA A 245 -9.01 0.51 -23.59
CA ALA A 245 -8.99 1.96 -23.56
C ALA A 245 -8.29 2.42 -22.27
N SER A 246 -7.97 3.71 -22.22
CA SER A 246 -7.45 4.32 -20.99
C SER A 246 -8.44 4.17 -19.83
N THR A 247 -7.90 3.91 -18.63
CA THR A 247 -8.66 3.75 -17.38
C THR A 247 -8.30 4.89 -16.41
N ASP A 248 -8.80 4.82 -15.18
CA ASP A 248 -8.34 5.63 -14.05
C ASP A 248 -6.85 5.37 -13.71
N ARG A 249 -6.39 4.12 -13.89
CA ARG A 249 -5.05 3.68 -13.54
C ARG A 249 -4.03 3.81 -14.67
N PHE A 250 -4.48 3.66 -15.93
CA PHE A 250 -3.60 3.58 -17.09
C PHE A 250 -4.02 4.50 -18.22
N GLU A 251 -3.03 5.09 -18.88
CA GLU A 251 -3.15 5.58 -20.25
C GLU A 251 -2.79 4.45 -21.21
N VAL A 252 -3.65 4.20 -22.19
CA VAL A 252 -3.49 3.10 -23.16
C VAL A 252 -3.56 3.67 -24.56
N GLU A 253 -2.46 3.53 -25.29
CA GLU A 253 -2.30 3.92 -26.68
C GLU A 253 -1.89 2.69 -27.51
N TYR A 254 -2.26 2.67 -28.79
CA TYR A 254 -1.73 1.69 -29.73
C TYR A 254 -1.53 2.27 -31.12
N GLU A 255 -0.54 1.75 -31.82
CA GLU A 255 -0.22 2.08 -33.21
C GLU A 255 -0.17 0.77 -34.02
N ASP A 256 -0.67 0.81 -35.25
CA ASP A 256 -0.69 -0.34 -36.15
C ASP A 256 0.30 -0.13 -37.30
N GLU A 257 1.08 -1.17 -37.60
CA GLU A 257 2.02 -1.22 -38.71
C GLU A 257 1.79 -2.47 -39.55
N VAL A 258 1.94 -2.36 -40.88
CA VAL A 258 1.88 -3.51 -41.78
C VAL A 258 3.29 -4.09 -41.93
N ILE A 259 3.46 -5.35 -41.53
CA ILE A 259 4.73 -6.07 -41.66
C ILE A 259 4.59 -7.27 -42.60
N LYS A 260 5.65 -7.58 -43.35
CA LYS A 260 5.70 -8.78 -44.21
C LYS A 260 6.59 -9.85 -43.56
N LYS A 261 6.06 -11.07 -43.38
CA LYS A 261 6.81 -12.25 -42.93
C LYS A 261 6.39 -13.47 -43.72
N GLU A 262 7.36 -14.23 -44.24
CA GLU A 262 7.13 -15.55 -44.88
C GLU A 262 5.94 -15.52 -45.87
N ASP A 263 5.99 -14.56 -46.80
CA ASP A 263 4.99 -14.29 -47.85
C ASP A 263 3.58 -13.87 -47.42
N ASN A 264 3.37 -13.66 -46.11
CA ASN A 264 2.13 -13.11 -45.58
C ASN A 264 2.33 -11.67 -45.09
N TYR A 265 1.29 -10.86 -45.23
CA TYR A 265 1.21 -9.55 -44.59
C TYR A 265 0.47 -9.68 -43.27
N TYR A 266 1.01 -9.06 -42.22
CA TYR A 266 0.41 -9.02 -40.91
C TYR A 266 0.22 -7.57 -40.49
N LEU A 267 -0.86 -7.31 -39.78
CA LEU A 267 -0.99 -6.11 -38.96
C LEU A 267 -0.26 -6.39 -37.64
N GLU A 268 0.79 -5.65 -37.34
CA GLU A 268 1.43 -5.64 -36.03
C GLU A 268 0.89 -4.44 -35.25
N ARG A 269 0.43 -4.68 -34.03
CA ARG A 269 -0.03 -3.64 -33.11
C ARG A 269 1.01 -3.43 -32.02
N THR A 270 1.49 -2.21 -31.87
CA THR A 270 2.36 -1.79 -30.78
C THR A 270 1.53 -1.09 -29.72
N PHE A 271 1.40 -1.72 -28.55
CA PHE A 271 0.74 -1.15 -27.38
C PHE A 271 1.74 -0.30 -26.59
N THR A 272 1.30 0.86 -26.12
CA THR A 272 1.99 1.68 -25.13
C THR A 272 1.03 1.91 -23.97
N ILE A 273 1.40 1.39 -22.79
CA ILE A 273 0.59 1.46 -21.57
C ILE A 273 1.40 2.21 -20.53
N ARG A 274 0.86 3.29 -19.97
CA ARG A 274 1.53 4.13 -18.97
C ARG A 274 0.69 4.20 -17.70
N GLU A 275 1.32 4.04 -16.54
CA GLU A 275 0.67 4.30 -15.26
C GLU A 275 0.34 5.80 -15.14
N LYS A 276 -0.90 6.14 -14.77
CA LYS A 276 -1.32 7.52 -14.51
C LYS A 276 -0.85 8.00 -13.14
N CYS A 277 0.46 8.14 -12.96
CA CYS A 277 1.06 8.77 -11.78
C CYS A 277 2.35 9.53 -12.12
N ARG A 278 2.75 10.48 -11.26
CA ARG A 278 3.86 11.42 -11.51
C ARG A 278 5.21 10.73 -11.81
N ARG A 279 5.41 9.50 -11.34
CA ARG A 279 6.58 8.65 -11.63
C ARG A 279 6.14 7.28 -12.15
N GLY A 280 5.06 7.27 -12.93
CA GLY A 280 4.50 6.04 -13.48
C GLY A 280 5.47 5.34 -14.42
N ASN A 281 5.50 4.03 -14.31
CA ASN A 281 6.21 3.18 -15.26
C ASN A 281 5.36 3.01 -16.53
N TRP A 282 5.99 2.49 -17.57
CA TRP A 282 5.33 2.21 -18.83
C TRP A 282 5.78 0.88 -19.42
N LEU A 283 4.88 0.28 -20.19
CA LEU A 283 5.10 -0.93 -20.96
C LEU A 283 4.87 -0.58 -22.43
N ARG A 284 5.82 -0.94 -23.30
CA ARG A 284 5.60 -0.93 -24.75
C ARG A 284 5.89 -2.29 -25.32
N ARG A 285 4.94 -2.83 -26.09
CA ARG A 285 5.04 -4.19 -26.64
C ARG A 285 4.31 -4.32 -27.97
N SER A 286 5.01 -4.87 -28.95
CA SER A 286 4.47 -5.18 -30.28
C SER A 286 3.96 -6.61 -30.34
N ARG A 287 2.82 -6.81 -31.02
CA ARG A 287 2.17 -8.11 -31.18
C ARG A 287 1.57 -8.22 -32.58
N MET A 288 1.64 -9.42 -33.16
CA MET A 288 0.85 -9.73 -34.33
C MET A 288 -0.64 -9.58 -33.98
N TRP A 289 -1.36 -8.74 -34.71
CA TRP A 289 -2.75 -8.40 -34.45
C TRP A 289 -3.71 -9.15 -35.36
N ALA A 290 -3.41 -9.17 -36.66
CA ALA A 290 -4.21 -9.85 -37.67
C ALA A 290 -3.35 -10.25 -38.86
N ILE A 291 -3.79 -11.27 -39.59
CA ILE A 291 -3.25 -11.58 -40.92
C ILE A 291 -4.03 -10.74 -41.92
N LEU A 292 -3.34 -10.05 -42.82
CA LEU A 292 -3.95 -9.23 -43.85
C LEU A 292 -4.17 -10.06 -45.11
N PRO A 293 -5.36 -9.98 -45.74
CA PRO A 293 -5.62 -10.67 -46.99
C PRO A 293 -4.74 -10.10 -48.10
N LEU A 294 -4.11 -10.97 -48.89
CA LEU A 294 -3.49 -10.60 -50.15
C LEU A 294 -4.60 -10.24 -51.14
N ILE A 295 -4.77 -8.96 -51.45
CA ILE A 295 -5.56 -8.54 -52.62
C ILE A 295 -4.66 -8.78 -53.83
N ARG A 296 -4.94 -9.85 -54.59
CA ARG A 296 -4.30 -10.08 -55.89
C ARG A 296 -4.97 -9.14 -56.91
N GLU A 297 -4.17 -8.29 -57.54
CA GLU A 297 -4.59 -7.49 -58.71
C GLU A 297 -4.94 -8.38 -59.91
#